data_AF-A0A9D1SWZ5-F1
#
_entry.id   AF-A0A9D1SWZ5-F1
#
_cell.length_a   1.000
_cell.length_b   1.000
_cell.length_c   1.000
_cell.angle_alpha   90.00
_cell.angle_beta   90.00
_cell.angle_gamma   90.00
#
_symmetry.space_group_name_H-M   'P 1'
#
loop_
_entity.id
_entity.type
_entity.pdbx_description
1 polymer ?
#
loop_
_entity_poly.entity_id
_entity_poly.type
_entity_poly.pdbx_seq_one_letter_code
_entity_poly.pdbx_strand_id
1 'polypeptide(L)'
;MRFAIVKSAAELGERAFYEIKRVLDAKPDAVIGFATGRTPLPLYEKMAEDHKKNGTSYKRVTAINLDEYVGIEAKNKNSFARFMRDNLFSKIDIDPANTNIPNGMAEDLEAECARYAAFVKEHPADIQILGIGGNGHIAFNEPYTKYDTVTHIATLTSRTRSDNAEGFGNPALVPGYALTMGIAEILSAKKILMLASGEGKAEAIYNMLQGRDDTSCPAAALRKHPDVTVVLDEAAAKYLEFDKWAAMNAESGAVEEDAAEEEAEEVLAAEEEPAEAEEQPAEQAAPESEASEEETPEQTVEDAAEEAPVEEIEDAPEEREYLEAEIIEDDDTPAGEPVPEEREYLESEIVEDDEEELVDLGAGGATGEKERGKKKRDKKKRR
;
A
#
# COMPACT_ATOMS: atom_id res chain seq x y z
N MET A 1 -4.96 2.10 -20.07
CA MET A 1 -5.32 2.09 -18.64
C MET A 1 -6.76 1.63 -18.52
N ARG A 2 -7.06 0.72 -17.59
CA ARG A 2 -8.36 0.09 -17.35
C ARG A 2 -8.86 0.48 -15.96
N PHE A 3 -10.18 0.50 -15.75
CA PHE A 3 -10.80 0.89 -14.48
C PHE A 3 -11.78 -0.17 -14.00
N ALA A 4 -11.89 -0.31 -12.68
CA ALA A 4 -12.99 -1.00 -12.01
C ALA A 4 -13.44 -0.15 -10.82
N ILE A 5 -14.71 0.23 -10.80
CA ILE A 5 -15.32 0.95 -9.69
C ILE A 5 -16.18 -0.03 -8.91
N VAL A 6 -15.87 -0.18 -7.64
CA VAL A 6 -16.51 -1.15 -6.75
C VAL A 6 -17.22 -0.44 -5.61
N LYS A 7 -18.16 -1.13 -4.95
CA LYS A 7 -18.98 -0.51 -3.90
C LYS A 7 -18.31 -0.55 -2.52
N SER A 8 -17.36 -1.47 -2.33
CA SER A 8 -16.78 -1.76 -1.03
C SER A 8 -15.30 -2.13 -1.08
N ALA A 9 -14.64 -2.05 0.07
CA ALA A 9 -13.26 -2.50 0.22
C ALA A 9 -13.11 -4.03 -0.01
N ALA A 10 -14.14 -4.82 0.30
CA ALA A 10 -14.16 -6.25 0.05
C ALA A 10 -14.15 -6.56 -1.45
N GLU A 11 -15.04 -5.92 -2.22
CA GLU A 11 -15.07 -6.03 -3.68
C GLU A 11 -13.77 -5.50 -4.32
N LEU A 12 -13.14 -4.48 -3.72
CA LEU A 12 -11.82 -4.01 -4.16
C LEU A 12 -10.78 -5.14 -4.03
N GLY A 13 -10.78 -5.84 -2.89
CA GLY A 13 -9.92 -6.98 -2.64
C GLY A 13 -10.16 -8.12 -3.65
N GLU A 14 -11.42 -8.44 -3.95
CA GLU A 14 -11.80 -9.47 -4.92
C GLU A 14 -11.35 -9.12 -6.34
N ARG A 15 -11.66 -7.90 -6.79
CA ARG A 15 -11.27 -7.43 -8.12
C ARG A 15 -9.76 -7.36 -8.28
N ALA A 16 -9.05 -6.92 -7.24
CA ALA A 16 -7.61 -6.91 -7.20
C ALA A 16 -7.03 -8.33 -7.23
N PHE A 17 -7.62 -9.26 -6.47
CA PHE A 17 -7.19 -10.65 -6.42
C PHE A 17 -7.34 -11.33 -7.78
N TYR A 18 -8.41 -11.03 -8.52
CA TYR A 18 -8.57 -11.53 -9.89
C TYR A 18 -7.39 -11.15 -10.81
N GLU A 19 -6.88 -9.92 -10.73
CA GLU A 19 -5.71 -9.51 -11.53
C GLU A 19 -4.43 -10.26 -11.09
N ILE A 20 -4.24 -10.45 -9.78
CA ILE A 20 -3.11 -11.23 -9.24
C ILE A 20 -3.20 -12.69 -9.68
N LYS A 21 -4.38 -13.29 -9.59
CA LYS A 21 -4.63 -14.67 -9.98
C LYS A 21 -4.35 -14.90 -11.46
N ARG A 22 -4.78 -13.99 -12.35
CA ARG A 22 -4.45 -14.06 -13.78
C ARG A 22 -2.94 -14.09 -14.04
N VAL A 23 -2.17 -13.30 -13.28
CA VAL A 23 -0.70 -13.27 -13.39
C VAL A 23 -0.10 -14.58 -12.90
N LEU A 24 -0.55 -15.11 -11.76
CA LEU A 24 -0.07 -16.37 -11.20
C LEU A 24 -0.42 -17.57 -12.07
N ASP A 25 -1.64 -17.63 -12.62
CA ASP A 25 -2.08 -18.71 -13.49
C ASP A 25 -1.27 -18.73 -14.80
N ALA A 26 -0.89 -17.56 -15.32
CA ALA A 26 -0.03 -17.44 -16.50
C ALA A 26 1.46 -17.69 -16.20
N LYS A 27 1.93 -17.26 -15.02
CA LYS A 27 3.32 -17.34 -14.59
C LYS A 27 3.40 -17.64 -13.09
N PRO A 28 3.44 -18.92 -12.70
CA PRO A 28 3.47 -19.29 -11.28
C PRO A 28 4.74 -18.88 -10.52
N ASP A 29 5.83 -18.56 -11.23
CA ASP A 29 7.07 -17.99 -10.72
C ASP A 29 7.13 -16.46 -10.97
N ALA A 30 5.97 -15.80 -10.90
CA ALA A 30 5.88 -14.36 -11.09
C ALA A 30 6.67 -13.59 -10.03
N VAL A 31 7.24 -12.46 -10.46
CA VAL A 31 7.74 -11.43 -9.56
C VAL A 31 6.57 -10.49 -9.27
N ILE A 32 6.19 -10.34 -8.00
CA ILE A 32 5.08 -9.49 -7.57
C ILE A 32 5.61 -8.37 -6.70
N GLY A 33 5.29 -7.14 -7.10
CA GLY A 33 5.54 -5.94 -6.31
C GLY A 33 4.42 -5.71 -5.29
N PHE A 34 4.75 -5.66 -4.01
CA PHE A 34 3.80 -5.51 -2.91
C PHE A 34 3.83 -4.10 -2.29
N ALA A 35 2.64 -3.57 -2.01
CA ALA A 35 2.44 -2.33 -1.28
C ALA A 35 2.10 -2.61 0.19
N THR A 36 2.36 -1.65 1.07
CA THR A 36 1.88 -1.69 2.46
C THR A 36 0.73 -0.71 2.68
N GLY A 37 0.29 -0.58 3.92
CA GLY A 37 -0.83 0.29 4.31
C GLY A 37 -2.19 -0.41 4.24
N ARG A 38 -3.25 0.34 4.52
CA ARG A 38 -4.59 -0.25 4.71
C ARG A 38 -5.26 -0.71 3.41
N THR A 39 -5.05 0.04 2.33
CA THR A 39 -5.74 -0.20 1.05
C THR A 39 -5.55 -1.61 0.47
N PRO A 40 -4.36 -2.23 0.50
CA PRO A 40 -4.20 -3.60 -0.01
C PRO A 40 -4.62 -4.72 0.96
N LEU A 41 -5.06 -4.41 2.20
CA LEU A 41 -5.41 -5.47 3.17
C LEU A 41 -6.52 -6.42 2.66
N PRO A 42 -7.63 -5.94 2.06
CA PRO A 42 -8.66 -6.84 1.54
C PRO A 42 -8.14 -7.76 0.42
N LEU A 43 -7.18 -7.29 -0.39
CA LEU A 43 -6.51 -8.13 -1.38
C LEU A 43 -5.71 -9.25 -0.68
N TYR A 44 -4.96 -8.92 0.36
CA TYR A 44 -4.14 -9.90 1.08
C TYR A 44 -4.99 -10.95 1.82
N GLU A 45 -6.13 -10.54 2.35
CA GLU A 45 -7.13 -11.45 2.90
C GLU A 45 -7.61 -12.44 1.83
N LYS A 46 -8.01 -11.94 0.65
CA LYS A 46 -8.45 -12.80 -0.47
C LYS A 46 -7.36 -13.74 -0.98
N MET A 47 -6.12 -13.28 -1.07
CA MET A 47 -4.98 -14.13 -1.44
C MET A 47 -4.77 -15.29 -0.46
N ALA A 48 -4.86 -15.01 0.85
CA ALA A 48 -4.71 -16.02 1.89
C ALA A 48 -5.91 -16.98 1.96
N GLU A 49 -7.12 -16.46 1.80
CA GLU A 49 -8.35 -17.26 1.72
C GLU A 49 -8.31 -18.22 0.54
N ASP A 50 -7.94 -17.73 -0.65
CA ASP A 50 -7.85 -18.55 -1.85
C ASP A 50 -6.73 -19.60 -1.75
N HIS A 51 -5.57 -19.26 -1.16
CA HIS A 51 -4.54 -20.25 -0.85
C HIS A 51 -5.10 -21.39 0.00
N LYS A 52 -5.83 -21.06 1.06
CA LYS A 52 -6.39 -22.03 2.00
C LYS A 52 -7.52 -22.87 1.38
N LYS A 53 -8.41 -22.24 0.58
CA LYS A 53 -9.60 -22.87 0.00
C LYS A 53 -9.29 -23.66 -1.27
N ASN A 54 -8.49 -23.07 -2.17
CA ASN A 54 -8.28 -23.55 -3.53
C ASN A 54 -6.84 -24.03 -3.80
N GLY A 55 -5.90 -23.80 -2.89
CA GLY A 55 -4.53 -24.29 -3.02
C GLY A 55 -3.65 -23.50 -3.99
N THR A 56 -4.00 -22.25 -4.32
CA THR A 56 -3.14 -21.36 -5.12
C THR A 56 -1.79 -21.21 -4.45
N SER A 57 -0.73 -21.64 -5.13
CA SER A 57 0.61 -21.70 -4.54
C SER A 57 1.45 -20.48 -4.89
N TYR A 58 2.19 -20.00 -3.89
CA TYR A 58 3.11 -18.87 -3.92
C TYR A 58 4.57 -19.32 -3.72
N LYS A 59 4.85 -20.62 -3.62
CA LYS A 59 6.20 -21.18 -3.40
C LYS A 59 7.26 -20.67 -4.36
N ARG A 60 6.88 -20.38 -5.60
CA ARG A 60 7.80 -19.92 -6.66
C ARG A 60 7.76 -18.41 -6.90
N VAL A 61 6.89 -17.69 -6.19
CA VAL A 61 6.76 -16.24 -6.34
C VAL A 61 7.97 -15.56 -5.71
N THR A 62 8.51 -14.56 -6.41
CA THR A 62 9.45 -13.60 -5.84
C THR A 62 8.69 -12.34 -5.45
N ALA A 63 8.71 -11.99 -4.17
CA ALA A 63 8.08 -10.77 -3.67
C ALA A 63 9.12 -9.64 -3.56
N ILE A 64 8.76 -8.46 -4.07
CA ILE A 64 9.52 -7.22 -3.89
C ILE A 64 8.62 -6.16 -3.26
N ASN A 65 9.05 -5.54 -2.16
CA ASN A 65 8.31 -4.46 -1.52
C ASN A 65 8.78 -3.08 -2.01
N LEU A 66 7.87 -2.11 -1.98
CA LEU A 66 8.15 -0.75 -2.45
C LEU A 66 9.10 0.02 -1.54
N ASP A 67 9.04 -0.17 -0.23
CA ASP A 67 9.69 0.71 0.73
C ASP A 67 9.88 0.07 2.10
N GLU A 68 10.74 0.68 2.91
CA GLU A 68 10.86 0.46 4.36
C GLU A 68 11.35 1.75 5.05
N TYR A 69 10.91 1.96 6.28
CA TYR A 69 11.37 3.08 7.09
C TYR A 69 12.84 2.95 7.47
N VAL A 70 13.59 4.06 7.43
CA VAL A 70 14.96 4.11 7.96
C VAL A 70 14.92 4.08 9.49
N GLY A 71 15.80 3.27 10.09
CA GLY A 71 15.97 3.19 11.54
C GLY A 71 14.92 2.37 12.27
N ILE A 72 14.11 1.58 11.55
CA ILE A 72 13.14 0.65 12.15
C ILE A 72 13.58 -0.80 11.88
N GLU A 73 13.74 -1.57 12.96
CA GLU A 73 14.00 -3.00 12.87
C GLU A 73 12.83 -3.77 12.25
N ALA A 74 13.13 -4.78 11.43
CA ALA A 74 12.13 -5.62 10.76
C ALA A 74 11.15 -6.36 11.69
N LYS A 75 11.47 -6.51 12.98
CA LYS A 75 10.57 -7.12 13.98
C LYS A 75 9.62 -6.10 14.62
N ASN A 76 9.91 -4.81 14.50
CA ASN A 76 9.10 -3.73 15.03
C ASN A 76 7.69 -3.79 14.43
N LYS A 77 6.67 -3.62 15.27
CA LYS A 77 5.25 -3.65 14.87
C LYS A 77 4.89 -2.67 13.75
N ASN A 78 5.67 -1.61 13.57
CA ASN A 78 5.44 -0.56 12.58
C ASN A 78 6.35 -0.68 11.35
N SER A 79 7.24 -1.68 11.29
CA SER A 79 8.02 -1.95 10.08
C SER A 79 7.16 -2.54 8.97
N PHE A 80 7.52 -2.27 7.73
CA PHE A 80 6.84 -2.84 6.56
C PHE A 80 7.18 -4.32 6.36
N ALA A 81 8.36 -4.76 6.75
CA ALA A 81 8.71 -6.18 6.83
C ALA A 81 7.73 -6.94 7.75
N ARG A 82 7.48 -6.41 8.96
CA ARG A 82 6.53 -6.99 9.90
C ARG A 82 5.10 -6.95 9.38
N PHE A 83 4.71 -5.82 8.79
CA PHE A 83 3.39 -5.65 8.17
C PHE A 83 3.13 -6.75 7.14
N MET A 84 4.05 -6.98 6.20
CA MET A 84 3.86 -7.99 5.16
C MET A 84 3.81 -9.41 5.71
N ARG A 85 4.68 -9.70 6.68
CA ARG A 85 4.70 -11.00 7.37
C ARG A 85 3.36 -11.29 8.03
N ASP A 86 2.86 -10.36 8.83
CA ASP A 86 1.64 -10.57 9.63
C ASP A 86 0.36 -10.53 8.78
N ASN A 87 0.34 -9.74 7.70
CA ASN A 87 -0.86 -9.58 6.88
C ASN A 87 -0.98 -10.59 5.74
N LEU A 88 0.14 -11.09 5.19
CA LEU A 88 0.12 -12.00 4.04
C LEU A 88 1.11 -13.16 4.17
N PHE A 89 2.41 -12.91 4.30
CA PHE A 89 3.42 -13.94 4.03
C PHE A 89 3.41 -15.10 5.04
N SER A 90 2.90 -14.91 6.26
CA SER A 90 2.70 -16.02 7.21
C SER A 90 1.44 -16.86 6.95
N LYS A 91 0.62 -16.48 5.98
CA LYS A 91 -0.70 -17.09 5.69
C LYS A 91 -0.74 -17.80 4.32
N ILE A 92 0.36 -17.75 3.57
CA ILE A 92 0.54 -18.40 2.27
C ILE A 92 1.84 -19.22 2.26
N ASP A 93 2.05 -20.04 1.24
CA ASP A 93 3.22 -20.93 1.12
C ASP A 93 4.42 -20.30 0.41
N ILE A 94 4.57 -18.97 0.45
CA ILE A 94 5.75 -18.28 -0.11
C ILE A 94 7.01 -18.64 0.67
N ASP A 95 8.11 -18.86 -0.03
CA ASP A 95 9.42 -19.05 0.62
C ASP A 95 9.88 -17.70 1.22
N PRO A 96 10.18 -17.62 2.52
CA PRO A 96 10.72 -16.40 3.12
C PRO A 96 11.97 -15.86 2.42
N ALA A 97 12.82 -16.73 1.85
CA ALA A 97 14.00 -16.33 1.09
C ALA A 97 13.65 -15.61 -0.24
N ASN A 98 12.42 -15.76 -0.71
CA ASN A 98 11.90 -15.06 -1.89
C ASN A 98 11.19 -13.74 -1.54
N THR A 99 11.20 -13.33 -0.26
CA THR A 99 10.62 -12.04 0.17
C THR A 99 11.71 -10.98 0.30
N ASN A 100 11.59 -9.91 -0.48
CA ASN A 100 12.62 -8.88 -0.59
C ASN A 100 12.02 -7.51 -0.25
N ILE A 101 12.68 -6.79 0.66
CA ILE A 101 12.34 -5.44 1.08
C ILE A 101 13.64 -4.66 1.30
N PRO A 102 13.70 -3.34 1.03
CA PRO A 102 14.89 -2.55 1.34
C PRO A 102 15.22 -2.61 2.84
N ASN A 103 16.50 -2.73 3.19
CA ASN A 103 16.94 -2.79 4.58
C ASN A 103 17.06 -1.39 5.20
N GLY A 104 16.00 -0.94 5.89
CA GLY A 104 15.98 0.33 6.61
C GLY A 104 17.00 0.46 7.77
N MET A 105 17.67 -0.63 8.16
CA MET A 105 18.71 -0.67 9.20
C MET A 105 20.13 -0.79 8.61
N ALA A 106 20.30 -0.68 7.29
CA ALA A 106 21.63 -0.77 6.67
C ALA A 106 22.56 0.35 7.19
N GLU A 107 23.82 0.01 7.45
CA GLU A 107 24.84 0.98 7.88
C GLU A 107 25.14 2.01 6.80
N ASP A 108 25.15 1.57 5.53
CA ASP A 108 25.29 2.40 4.34
C ASP A 108 23.98 2.33 3.53
N LEU A 109 23.13 3.35 3.71
CA LEU A 109 21.81 3.42 3.10
C LEU A 109 21.89 3.61 1.58
N GLU A 110 22.88 4.35 1.08
CA GLU A 110 23.12 4.55 -0.33
C GLU A 110 23.56 3.25 -1.02
N ALA A 111 24.44 2.46 -0.38
CA ALA A 111 24.81 1.13 -0.85
C ALA A 111 23.60 0.17 -0.87
N GLU A 112 22.73 0.25 0.14
CA GLU A 112 21.49 -0.53 0.18
C GLU A 112 20.53 -0.12 -0.95
N CYS A 113 20.35 1.18 -1.22
CA CYS A 113 19.59 1.64 -2.37
C CYS A 113 20.15 1.06 -3.68
N ALA A 114 21.47 1.10 -3.87
CA ALA A 114 22.12 0.59 -5.07
C ALA A 114 21.95 -0.93 -5.22
N ARG A 115 22.10 -1.68 -4.12
CA ARG A 115 21.86 -3.13 -4.07
C ARG A 115 20.42 -3.46 -4.45
N TYR A 116 19.46 -2.78 -3.84
CA TYR A 116 18.04 -3.03 -4.09
C TYR A 116 17.61 -2.62 -5.50
N ALA A 117 18.09 -1.48 -6.02
CA ALA A 117 17.88 -1.07 -7.40
C ALA A 117 18.39 -2.11 -8.41
N ALA A 118 19.59 -2.65 -8.16
CA ALA A 118 20.14 -3.73 -9.00
C ALA A 118 19.26 -4.98 -8.95
N PHE A 119 18.81 -5.38 -7.75
CA PHE A 119 17.92 -6.51 -7.56
C PHE A 119 16.59 -6.34 -8.32
N VAL A 120 15.92 -5.20 -8.17
CA VAL A 120 14.65 -4.89 -8.86
C VAL A 120 14.84 -4.85 -10.37
N LYS A 121 15.96 -4.33 -10.85
CA LYS A 121 16.29 -4.33 -12.28
C LYS A 121 16.48 -5.74 -12.86
N GLU A 122 17.05 -6.65 -12.09
CA GLU A 122 17.21 -8.06 -12.49
C GLU A 122 15.90 -8.85 -12.35
N HIS A 123 14.99 -8.40 -11.49
CA HIS A 123 13.70 -9.00 -11.20
C HIS A 123 12.55 -8.00 -11.46
N PRO A 124 12.34 -7.55 -12.70
CA PRO A 124 11.26 -6.62 -13.00
C PRO A 124 9.90 -7.27 -12.69
N ALA A 125 9.04 -6.55 -11.97
CA ALA A 125 7.75 -7.08 -11.55
C ALA A 125 6.88 -7.48 -12.74
N ASP A 126 6.30 -8.67 -12.70
CA ASP A 126 5.24 -9.06 -13.63
C ASP A 126 3.94 -8.30 -13.32
N ILE A 127 3.72 -7.94 -12.05
CA ILE A 127 2.68 -7.01 -11.61
C ILE A 127 3.14 -6.24 -10.37
N GLN A 128 2.97 -4.92 -10.38
CA GLN A 128 3.26 -4.03 -9.25
C GLN A 128 1.97 -3.51 -8.64
N ILE A 129 1.70 -3.89 -7.40
CA ILE A 129 0.59 -3.37 -6.60
C ILE A 129 1.01 -2.00 -6.05
N LEU A 130 0.13 -1.01 -6.17
CA LEU A 130 0.34 0.33 -5.66
C LEU A 130 -0.89 0.80 -4.87
N GLY A 131 -0.63 1.55 -3.80
CA GLY A 131 -1.59 2.50 -3.25
C GLY A 131 -1.22 3.93 -3.67
N ILE A 132 -2.04 4.90 -3.27
CA ILE A 132 -1.79 6.33 -3.49
C ILE A 132 -1.90 7.14 -2.20
N GLY A 133 -0.95 8.04 -1.98
CA GLY A 133 -0.98 9.03 -0.91
C GLY A 133 -2.03 10.10 -1.14
N GLY A 134 -2.50 10.78 -0.08
CA GLY A 134 -3.45 11.90 -0.24
C GLY A 134 -2.90 13.09 -1.03
N ASN A 135 -1.57 13.17 -1.19
CA ASN A 135 -0.86 14.15 -2.02
C ASN A 135 -0.43 13.60 -3.40
N GLY A 136 -0.87 12.38 -3.77
CA GLY A 136 -0.53 11.76 -5.04
C GLY A 136 0.83 11.04 -5.10
N HIS A 137 1.51 10.83 -3.98
CA HIS A 137 2.69 9.97 -3.95
C HIS A 137 2.33 8.50 -4.24
N ILE A 138 3.29 7.77 -4.81
CA ILE A 138 3.28 6.31 -4.94
C ILE A 138 4.56 5.77 -4.30
N ALA A 139 4.46 4.69 -3.51
CA ALA A 139 5.50 4.35 -2.53
C ALA A 139 5.81 5.59 -1.65
N PHE A 140 7.08 5.90 -1.37
CA PHE A 140 7.48 7.18 -0.78
C PHE A 140 8.06 8.18 -1.81
N ASN A 141 7.69 8.04 -3.09
CA ASN A 141 8.00 9.05 -4.11
C ASN A 141 7.09 10.27 -3.92
N GLU A 142 7.51 11.19 -3.06
CA GLU A 142 6.78 12.42 -2.71
C GLU A 142 6.66 13.40 -3.88
N PRO A 143 5.74 14.39 -3.83
CA PRO A 143 5.66 15.44 -4.83
C PRO A 143 7.02 16.03 -5.19
N TYR A 144 7.21 16.27 -6.48
CA TYR A 144 8.43 16.72 -7.13
C TYR A 144 9.54 15.66 -7.32
N THR A 145 9.29 14.41 -6.95
CA THR A 145 10.15 13.28 -7.35
C THR A 145 10.15 13.13 -8.87
N LYS A 146 11.34 13.03 -9.47
CA LYS A 146 11.47 12.86 -10.92
C LYS A 146 11.06 11.45 -11.36
N TYR A 147 10.55 11.34 -12.58
CA TYR A 147 10.06 10.06 -13.10
C TYR A 147 11.18 9.07 -13.46
N ASP A 148 12.40 9.55 -13.66
CA ASP A 148 13.61 8.74 -13.90
C ASP A 148 14.32 8.31 -12.62
N THR A 149 13.78 8.65 -11.45
CA THR A 149 14.30 8.23 -10.14
C THR A 149 14.18 6.71 -9.98
N VAL A 150 15.27 6.09 -9.52
CA VAL A 150 15.39 4.69 -9.10
C VAL A 150 15.33 4.58 -7.57
N THR A 151 15.59 3.41 -6.98
CA THR A 151 15.56 3.25 -5.53
C THR A 151 16.45 4.28 -4.84
N HIS A 152 15.91 4.99 -3.85
CA HIS A 152 16.59 6.10 -3.17
C HIS A 152 16.09 6.28 -1.73
N ILE A 153 16.80 7.11 -0.97
CA ILE A 153 16.39 7.57 0.35
C ILE A 153 15.41 8.75 0.15
N ALA A 154 14.17 8.57 0.55
CA ALA A 154 13.13 9.59 0.52
C ALA A 154 13.03 10.32 1.85
N THR A 155 12.84 11.64 1.80
CA THR A 155 12.44 12.45 2.96
C THR A 155 10.92 12.50 3.04
N LEU A 156 10.35 12.06 4.16
CA LEU A 156 8.90 11.98 4.32
C LEU A 156 8.30 13.35 4.65
N THR A 157 7.28 13.74 3.88
CA THR A 157 6.61 15.03 4.11
C THR A 157 5.83 15.01 5.42
N SER A 158 5.55 16.20 5.98
CA SER A 158 4.70 16.32 7.17
C SER A 158 3.30 15.71 6.95
N ARG A 159 2.78 15.77 5.71
CA ARG A 159 1.50 15.13 5.37
C ARG A 159 1.60 13.61 5.42
N THR A 160 2.61 13.01 4.80
CA THR A 160 2.83 11.55 4.86
C THR A 160 3.04 11.06 6.30
N ARG A 161 3.83 11.79 7.10
CA ARG A 161 3.99 11.47 8.54
C ARG A 161 2.69 11.60 9.32
N SER A 162 1.82 12.54 8.96
CA SER A 162 0.48 12.66 9.55
C SER A 162 -0.42 11.50 9.13
N ASP A 163 -0.43 11.11 7.86
CA ASP A 163 -1.24 10.00 7.33
C ASP A 163 -0.84 8.66 7.95
N ASN A 164 0.45 8.49 8.29
CA ASN A 164 0.99 7.26 8.87
C ASN A 164 1.02 7.26 10.42
N ALA A 165 0.63 8.37 11.06
CA ALA A 165 0.75 8.57 12.50
C ALA A 165 -0.04 7.56 13.35
N GLU A 166 -1.13 7.01 12.81
CA GLU A 166 -1.99 6.04 13.51
C GLU A 166 -1.19 4.84 14.05
N GLY A 167 -0.26 4.30 13.26
CA GLY A 167 0.61 3.19 13.70
C GLY A 167 1.65 3.59 14.76
N PHE A 168 2.03 4.87 14.79
CA PHE A 168 3.09 5.40 15.66
C PHE A 168 2.54 6.15 16.89
N GLY A 169 1.23 6.35 16.99
CA GLY A 169 0.56 7.12 18.04
C GLY A 169 0.58 8.64 17.81
N ASN A 170 1.64 9.20 17.22
CA ASN A 170 1.67 10.59 16.75
C ASN A 170 2.62 10.79 15.55
N PRO A 171 2.46 11.87 14.76
CA PRO A 171 3.27 12.12 13.57
C PRO A 171 4.77 12.31 13.86
N ALA A 172 5.13 12.80 15.06
CA ALA A 172 6.53 13.06 15.42
C ALA A 172 7.33 11.77 15.63
N LEU A 173 6.65 10.66 15.97
CA LEU A 173 7.24 9.33 16.13
C LEU A 173 7.40 8.56 14.82
N VAL A 174 6.79 9.04 13.72
CA VAL A 174 7.03 8.48 12.38
C VAL A 174 8.43 8.88 11.93
N PRO A 175 9.27 7.96 11.43
CA PRO A 175 10.59 8.27 10.88
C PRO A 175 10.54 9.40 9.84
N GLY A 176 11.63 10.17 9.77
CA GLY A 176 11.77 11.25 8.79
C GLY A 176 12.19 10.75 7.40
N TYR A 177 12.72 9.53 7.30
CA TYR A 177 13.30 8.97 6.09
C TYR A 177 12.81 7.54 5.84
N ALA A 178 12.80 7.14 4.58
CA ALA A 178 12.52 5.79 4.13
C ALA A 178 13.40 5.44 2.93
N LEU A 179 13.73 4.17 2.75
CA LEU A 179 14.21 3.65 1.48
C LEU A 179 12.99 3.34 0.62
N THR A 180 13.00 3.73 -0.65
CA THR A 180 11.85 3.52 -1.54
C THR A 180 12.26 3.25 -2.97
N MET A 181 11.56 2.31 -3.61
CA MET A 181 11.62 2.02 -5.03
C MET A 181 11.24 3.29 -5.82
N GLY A 182 12.03 3.60 -6.83
CA GLY A 182 11.82 4.80 -7.63
C GLY A 182 10.71 4.65 -8.67
N ILE A 183 10.20 5.78 -9.16
CA ILE A 183 9.16 5.81 -10.21
C ILE A 183 9.62 5.07 -11.48
N ALA A 184 10.90 5.16 -11.86
CA ALA A 184 11.41 4.48 -13.05
C ALA A 184 11.30 2.96 -12.94
N GLU A 185 11.56 2.41 -11.75
CA GLU A 185 11.47 0.98 -11.46
C GLU A 185 10.01 0.54 -11.41
N ILE A 186 9.13 1.32 -10.78
CA ILE A 186 7.68 1.08 -10.79
C ILE A 186 7.14 1.02 -12.22
N LEU A 187 7.55 1.97 -13.08
CA LEU A 187 7.15 2.01 -14.50
C LEU A 187 7.81 0.91 -15.35
N SER A 188 8.79 0.18 -14.83
CA SER A 188 9.41 -0.95 -15.54
C SER A 188 8.66 -2.26 -15.36
N ALA A 189 7.68 -2.31 -14.44
CA ALA A 189 6.80 -3.45 -14.27
C ALA A 189 6.06 -3.79 -15.57
N LYS A 190 5.63 -5.04 -15.76
CA LYS A 190 4.83 -5.41 -16.94
C LYS A 190 3.38 -4.93 -16.81
N LYS A 191 2.86 -4.94 -15.59
CA LYS A 191 1.51 -4.53 -15.22
C LYS A 191 1.58 -3.71 -13.93
N ILE A 192 0.69 -2.73 -13.81
CA ILE A 192 0.52 -1.96 -12.58
C ILE A 192 -0.93 -2.09 -12.12
N LEU A 193 -1.11 -2.43 -10.85
CA LEU A 193 -2.40 -2.52 -10.18
C LEU A 193 -2.48 -1.40 -9.13
N MET A 194 -3.17 -0.31 -9.47
CA MET A 194 -3.40 0.82 -8.58
C MET A 194 -4.69 0.62 -7.79
N LEU A 195 -4.59 0.62 -6.47
CA LEU A 195 -5.72 0.47 -5.55
C LEU A 195 -5.92 1.78 -4.79
N ALA A 196 -7.16 2.27 -4.73
CA ALA A 196 -7.51 3.36 -3.83
C ALA A 196 -8.93 3.22 -3.29
N SER A 197 -9.10 3.49 -2.00
CA SER A 197 -10.39 3.47 -1.34
C SER A 197 -10.50 4.64 -0.37
N GLY A 198 -11.71 5.19 -0.28
CA GLY A 198 -12.09 6.25 0.62
C GLY A 198 -11.94 7.64 0.03
N GLU A 199 -12.75 8.56 0.55
CA GLU A 199 -12.86 9.94 0.10
C GLU A 199 -11.52 10.70 0.14
N GLY A 200 -10.67 10.39 1.12
CA GLY A 200 -9.34 11.00 1.28
C GLY A 200 -8.37 10.75 0.12
N LYS A 201 -8.71 9.83 -0.79
CA LYS A 201 -7.91 9.52 -1.99
C LYS A 201 -8.44 10.17 -3.26
N ALA A 202 -9.66 10.71 -3.23
CA ALA A 202 -10.35 11.18 -4.43
C ALA A 202 -9.61 12.29 -5.20
N GLU A 203 -9.06 13.26 -4.47
CA GLU A 203 -8.29 14.34 -5.09
C GLU A 203 -6.98 13.82 -5.71
N ALA A 204 -6.30 12.89 -5.04
CA ALA A 204 -5.08 12.27 -5.56
C ALA A 204 -5.36 11.45 -6.82
N ILE A 205 -6.47 10.69 -6.85
CA ILE A 205 -6.92 9.94 -8.03
C ILE A 205 -7.31 10.86 -9.18
N TYR A 206 -8.05 11.94 -8.90
CA TYR A 206 -8.33 12.97 -9.90
C TYR A 206 -7.04 13.56 -10.48
N ASN A 207 -6.09 13.96 -9.62
CA ASN A 207 -4.82 14.52 -10.07
C ASN A 207 -3.96 13.52 -10.82
N MET A 208 -3.96 12.24 -10.41
CA MET A 208 -3.29 11.14 -11.08
C MET A 208 -3.83 10.92 -12.50
N LEU A 209 -5.12 11.13 -12.75
CA LEU A 209 -5.77 10.79 -14.04
C LEU A 209 -6.07 11.97 -14.95
N GLN A 210 -6.57 13.06 -14.39
CA GLN A 210 -7.06 14.25 -15.10
C GLN A 210 -6.31 15.53 -14.74
N GLY A 211 -5.44 15.49 -13.72
CA GLY A 211 -4.58 16.59 -13.33
C GLY A 211 -3.42 16.85 -14.30
N ARG A 212 -2.53 17.77 -13.91
CA ARG A 212 -1.34 18.14 -14.68
C ARG A 212 -0.40 16.93 -14.86
N ASP A 213 0.19 16.80 -16.05
CA ASP A 213 1.27 15.82 -16.31
C ASP A 213 2.62 16.43 -15.91
N ASP A 214 2.81 16.60 -14.59
CA ASP A 214 4.08 17.04 -14.00
C ASP A 214 4.32 16.35 -12.64
N THR A 215 5.50 16.60 -12.05
CA THR A 215 5.93 15.91 -10.84
C THR A 215 5.21 16.37 -9.58
N SER A 216 4.30 17.36 -9.63
CA SER A 216 3.51 17.75 -8.46
C SER A 216 2.58 16.61 -8.00
N CYS A 217 2.21 15.71 -8.92
CA CYS A 217 1.54 14.45 -8.63
C CYS A 217 2.40 13.29 -9.19
N PRO A 218 3.24 12.65 -8.37
CA PRO A 218 4.09 11.53 -8.79
C PRO A 218 3.32 10.40 -9.47
N ALA A 219 2.12 10.07 -8.98
CA ALA A 219 1.24 9.07 -9.58
C ALA A 219 0.84 9.37 -11.03
N ALA A 220 0.87 10.63 -11.49
CA ALA A 220 0.58 10.98 -12.88
C ALA A 220 1.56 10.31 -13.87
N ALA A 221 2.74 9.91 -13.40
CA ALA A 221 3.70 9.12 -14.18
C ALA A 221 3.08 7.81 -14.72
N LEU A 222 2.11 7.23 -14.01
CA LEU A 222 1.44 5.98 -14.40
C LEU A 222 0.68 6.09 -15.72
N ARG A 223 0.31 7.31 -16.17
CA ARG A 223 -0.30 7.52 -17.50
C ARG A 223 0.65 7.14 -18.65
N LYS A 224 1.95 7.07 -18.38
CA LYS A 224 2.99 6.71 -19.37
C LYS A 224 3.18 5.20 -19.48
N HIS A 225 2.57 4.43 -18.59
CA HIS A 225 2.68 2.98 -18.56
C HIS A 225 1.62 2.33 -19.48
N PRO A 226 1.98 1.33 -20.30
CA PRO A 226 1.06 0.75 -21.27
C PRO A 226 -0.07 -0.09 -20.64
N ASP A 227 0.17 -0.73 -19.49
CA ASP A 227 -0.80 -1.63 -18.83
C ASP A 227 -0.99 -1.28 -17.35
N VAL A 228 -1.97 -0.43 -17.07
CA VAL A 228 -2.36 -0.05 -15.71
C VAL A 228 -3.83 -0.40 -15.52
N THR A 229 -4.13 -1.15 -14.46
CA THR A 229 -5.48 -1.37 -13.94
C THR A 229 -5.66 -0.54 -12.67
N VAL A 230 -6.72 0.25 -12.62
CA VAL A 230 -7.05 1.10 -11.47
C VAL A 230 -8.36 0.59 -10.85
N VAL A 231 -8.29 0.12 -9.61
CA VAL A 231 -9.47 -0.35 -8.85
C VAL A 231 -9.76 0.66 -7.75
N LEU A 232 -10.96 1.23 -7.79
CA LEU A 232 -11.40 2.31 -6.91
C LEU A 232 -12.72 1.93 -6.23
N ASP A 233 -12.92 2.34 -4.98
CA ASP A 233 -14.28 2.47 -4.49
C ASP A 233 -14.95 3.76 -5.00
N GLU A 234 -16.28 3.83 -4.91
CA GLU A 234 -17.05 5.00 -5.34
C GLU A 234 -16.57 6.31 -4.68
N ALA A 235 -16.16 6.24 -3.41
CA ALA A 235 -15.69 7.41 -2.66
C ALA A 235 -14.36 7.96 -3.19
N ALA A 236 -13.42 7.10 -3.58
CA ALA A 236 -12.18 7.47 -4.24
C ALA A 236 -12.39 7.92 -5.69
N ALA A 237 -13.47 7.48 -6.33
CA ALA A 237 -13.82 7.86 -7.70
C ALA A 237 -14.68 9.14 -7.82
N LYS A 238 -15.14 9.74 -6.70
CA LYS A 238 -16.18 10.78 -6.70
C LYS A 238 -15.90 12.05 -7.55
N TYR A 239 -14.64 12.34 -7.86
CA TYR A 239 -14.25 13.48 -8.69
C TYR A 239 -13.95 13.10 -10.15
N LEU A 240 -14.05 11.82 -10.50
CA LEU A 240 -13.83 11.35 -11.86
C LEU A 240 -15.07 11.60 -12.70
N GLU A 241 -14.86 12.37 -13.77
CA GLU A 241 -15.82 12.49 -14.85
C GLU A 241 -15.41 11.53 -15.98
N PHE A 242 -15.99 10.32 -16.00
CA PHE A 242 -15.61 9.26 -16.94
C PHE A 242 -15.88 9.64 -18.41
N ASP A 243 -16.95 10.35 -18.70
CA ASP A 243 -17.22 10.85 -20.07
C ASP A 243 -16.10 11.77 -20.56
N LYS A 244 -15.61 12.66 -19.69
CA LYS A 244 -14.47 13.52 -20.00
C LYS A 244 -13.19 12.71 -20.14
N TRP A 245 -12.96 11.74 -19.25
CA TRP A 245 -11.79 10.87 -19.31
C TRP A 245 -11.75 10.05 -20.61
N ALA A 246 -12.87 9.43 -20.98
CA ALA A 246 -13.01 8.66 -22.21
C ALA A 246 -12.80 9.55 -23.44
N ALA A 247 -13.40 10.75 -23.46
CA ALA A 247 -13.20 11.71 -24.55
C ALA A 247 -11.73 12.16 -24.69
N MET A 248 -11.01 12.35 -23.58
CA MET A 248 -9.57 12.71 -23.59
C MET A 248 -8.68 11.57 -24.10
N ASN A 249 -9.11 10.32 -23.98
CA ASN A 249 -8.31 9.14 -24.32
C ASN A 249 -8.78 8.40 -25.59
N ALA A 250 -9.86 8.85 -26.24
CA ALA A 250 -10.41 8.25 -27.46
C ALA A 250 -9.43 8.22 -28.65
N GLU A 251 -8.40 9.09 -28.67
CA GLU A 251 -7.36 9.09 -29.71
C GLU A 251 -6.22 8.08 -29.44
N SER A 252 -6.19 7.44 -28.26
CA SER A 252 -5.07 6.58 -27.81
C SER A 252 -5.35 5.07 -27.85
N GLY A 253 -6.56 4.64 -28.26
CA GLY A 253 -6.93 3.22 -28.39
C GLY A 253 -7.11 2.46 -27.05
N ALA A 254 -7.29 3.17 -25.94
CA ALA A 254 -7.24 2.61 -24.59
C ALA A 254 -8.61 2.33 -23.94
N VAL A 255 -9.51 1.63 -24.64
CA VAL A 255 -10.69 1.01 -24.01
C VAL A 255 -11.00 -0.31 -24.74
N GLU A 256 -10.52 -1.42 -24.20
CA GLU A 256 -11.15 -2.73 -24.42
C GLU A 256 -12.10 -2.95 -23.25
N GLU A 257 -13.40 -3.04 -23.52
CA GLU A 257 -14.38 -3.61 -22.59
C GLU A 257 -14.01 -5.11 -22.43
N ASP A 258 -13.35 -5.45 -21.34
CA ASP A 258 -13.00 -6.84 -21.01
C ASP A 258 -14.31 -7.56 -20.62
N ALA A 259 -14.62 -8.69 -21.27
CA ALA A 259 -15.79 -9.55 -21.01
C ALA A 259 -15.82 -10.19 -19.60
N ALA A 260 -14.96 -9.73 -18.69
CA ALA A 260 -14.81 -10.21 -17.32
C ALA A 260 -15.87 -9.65 -16.35
N GLU A 261 -16.67 -8.66 -16.77
CA GLU A 261 -17.83 -8.23 -15.96
C GLU A 261 -18.86 -9.35 -15.82
N GLU A 262 -19.07 -10.20 -16.84
CA GLU A 262 -20.00 -11.34 -16.74
C GLU A 262 -19.48 -12.45 -15.80
N GLU A 263 -18.18 -12.81 -15.85
CA GLU A 263 -17.64 -13.86 -14.98
C GLU A 263 -17.53 -13.41 -13.50
N ALA A 264 -17.25 -12.13 -13.24
CA ALA A 264 -17.21 -11.61 -11.87
C ALA A 264 -18.62 -11.50 -11.27
N GLU A 265 -19.64 -11.08 -12.04
CA GLU A 265 -21.03 -11.11 -11.59
C GLU A 265 -21.54 -12.54 -11.36
N GLU A 266 -21.14 -13.51 -12.19
CA GLU A 266 -21.56 -14.92 -12.03
C GLU A 266 -20.94 -15.57 -10.78
N VAL A 267 -19.70 -15.24 -10.43
CA VAL A 267 -19.05 -15.69 -9.19
C VAL A 267 -19.68 -15.02 -7.96
N LEU A 268 -20.05 -13.73 -8.04
CA LEU A 268 -20.74 -13.02 -6.97
C LEU A 268 -22.17 -13.56 -6.73
N ALA A 269 -22.88 -13.93 -7.79
CA ALA A 269 -24.22 -14.52 -7.70
C ALA A 269 -24.21 -15.95 -7.12
N ALA A 270 -23.13 -16.72 -7.32
CA ALA A 270 -23.02 -18.08 -6.83
C ALA A 270 -22.75 -18.19 -5.32
N GLU A 271 -22.28 -17.13 -4.66
CA GLU A 271 -22.04 -17.12 -3.21
C GLU A 271 -23.27 -16.64 -2.39
N GLU A 272 -24.33 -16.13 -3.03
CA GLU A 272 -25.54 -15.62 -2.36
C GLU A 272 -26.73 -16.60 -2.24
N GLU A 273 -26.64 -17.87 -2.70
CA GLU A 273 -27.74 -18.82 -2.47
C GLU A 273 -27.74 -19.35 -1.02
N PRO A 274 -28.79 -19.11 -0.20
CA PRO A 274 -28.90 -19.72 1.11
C PRO A 274 -29.32 -21.19 0.96
N ALA A 275 -28.63 -22.07 1.70
CA ALA A 275 -29.05 -23.45 1.87
C ALA A 275 -30.47 -23.50 2.47
N GLU A 276 -31.44 -23.93 1.67
CA GLU A 276 -32.79 -24.24 2.15
C GLU A 276 -32.72 -25.40 3.15
N ALA A 277 -33.12 -25.12 4.39
CA ALA A 277 -33.30 -26.12 5.43
C ALA A 277 -34.61 -26.88 5.17
N GLU A 278 -34.52 -28.18 4.93
CA GLU A 278 -35.69 -29.08 4.88
C GLU A 278 -36.34 -29.18 6.28
N GLU A 279 -37.53 -28.59 6.44
CA GLU A 279 -38.44 -28.85 7.55
C GLU A 279 -39.08 -30.25 7.43
N GLN A 280 -38.92 -31.09 8.45
CA GLN A 280 -39.72 -32.30 8.64
C GLN A 280 -40.96 -31.99 9.51
N PRO A 281 -42.17 -32.46 9.19
CA PRO A 281 -43.34 -32.21 10.01
C PRO A 281 -43.46 -33.21 11.17
N ALA A 282 -43.90 -32.66 12.31
CA ALA A 282 -44.19 -33.36 13.55
C ALA A 282 -45.46 -34.23 13.48
N GLU A 283 -45.43 -35.38 14.16
CA GLU A 283 -46.61 -36.21 14.44
C GLU A 283 -46.75 -36.39 15.97
N GLN A 284 -47.93 -36.06 16.49
CA GLN A 284 -48.31 -36.20 17.90
C GLN A 284 -49.11 -37.50 18.11
N ALA A 285 -48.80 -38.24 19.19
CA ALA A 285 -49.77 -39.01 19.97
C ALA A 285 -49.22 -39.32 21.37
N ALA A 286 -50.08 -39.19 22.38
CA ALA A 286 -49.87 -39.52 23.80
C ALA A 286 -50.90 -40.62 24.21
N PRO A 287 -51.03 -41.02 25.49
CA PRO A 287 -50.07 -41.53 26.50
C PRO A 287 -50.56 -42.87 27.15
N GLU A 288 -49.76 -43.50 28.04
CA GLU A 288 -50.20 -44.40 29.15
C GLU A 288 -48.98 -44.70 30.06
N SER A 289 -48.94 -44.18 31.31
CA SER A 289 -49.25 -44.83 32.60
C SER A 289 -48.20 -45.84 33.11
N GLU A 290 -47.54 -45.54 34.23
CA GLU A 290 -47.73 -46.20 35.54
C GLU A 290 -46.66 -45.76 36.55
N ALA A 291 -47.06 -45.80 37.82
CA ALA A 291 -46.37 -45.27 38.99
C ALA A 291 -45.74 -46.40 39.82
N SER A 292 -44.68 -46.07 40.56
CA SER A 292 -44.30 -46.71 41.85
C SER A 292 -43.22 -45.81 42.49
N GLU A 293 -43.60 -44.97 43.45
CA GLU A 293 -43.56 -45.22 44.90
C GLU A 293 -42.17 -44.92 45.52
N GLU A 294 -42.19 -43.88 46.36
CA GLU A 294 -41.15 -43.44 47.28
C GLU A 294 -40.86 -44.49 48.36
N GLU A 295 -39.62 -44.55 48.82
CA GLU A 295 -39.33 -44.67 50.26
C GLU A 295 -38.02 -43.91 50.58
N THR A 296 -38.13 -42.96 51.51
CA THR A 296 -37.05 -42.35 52.31
C THR A 296 -37.28 -42.85 53.75
N PRO A 297 -36.30 -42.93 54.69
CA PRO A 297 -35.62 -41.72 55.18
C PRO A 297 -34.21 -41.90 55.81
N GLU A 298 -33.73 -40.75 56.27
CA GLU A 298 -33.08 -40.50 57.56
C GLU A 298 -31.59 -40.14 57.62
N GLN A 299 -31.34 -39.16 58.49
CA GLN A 299 -30.24 -38.21 58.56
C GLN A 299 -29.08 -38.64 59.49
N THR A 300 -28.02 -37.82 59.43
CA THR A 300 -26.96 -37.52 60.44
C THR A 300 -25.71 -38.40 60.38
N VAL A 301 -24.46 -37.94 60.57
CA VAL A 301 -23.85 -36.78 61.25
C VAL A 301 -22.40 -36.58 60.74
N GLU A 302 -21.86 -35.37 60.92
CA GLU A 302 -20.46 -34.98 61.25
C GLU A 302 -19.22 -35.34 60.39
N ASP A 303 -18.52 -34.26 60.00
CA ASP A 303 -17.06 -33.99 60.00
C ASP A 303 -16.03 -35.14 59.91
N ALA A 304 -15.20 -35.10 58.87
CA ALA A 304 -13.73 -35.19 58.98
C ALA A 304 -13.05 -34.86 57.65
N ALA A 305 -11.99 -34.06 57.72
CA ALA A 305 -11.06 -33.74 56.66
C ALA A 305 -10.23 -34.95 56.21
N GLU A 306 -9.90 -35.03 54.91
CA GLU A 306 -8.57 -35.44 54.45
C GLU A 306 -8.35 -35.10 52.97
N GLU A 307 -7.15 -34.62 52.69
CA GLU A 307 -6.65 -34.16 51.40
C GLU A 307 -6.41 -35.33 50.42
N ALA A 308 -6.49 -35.04 49.11
CA ALA A 308 -5.86 -35.85 48.08
C ALA A 308 -5.30 -34.94 46.96
N PRO A 309 -4.17 -35.31 46.34
CA PRO A 309 -3.19 -34.35 45.81
C PRO A 309 -3.41 -33.94 44.36
N VAL A 310 -2.83 -32.79 44.04
CA VAL A 310 -2.60 -32.26 42.69
C VAL A 310 -1.43 -33.04 42.07
N GLU A 311 -1.64 -33.66 40.92
CA GLU A 311 -0.53 -34.11 40.06
C GLU A 311 -0.12 -32.95 39.15
N GLU A 312 1.07 -32.41 39.44
CA GLU A 312 1.88 -31.61 38.52
C GLU A 312 2.41 -32.51 37.39
N ILE A 313 2.30 -32.04 36.14
CA ILE A 313 3.08 -32.55 35.02
C ILE A 313 3.98 -31.41 34.56
N GLU A 314 5.25 -31.48 34.95
CA GLU A 314 6.35 -30.72 34.34
C GLU A 314 6.99 -31.51 33.17
N ASP A 315 7.31 -30.72 32.14
CA ASP A 315 8.41 -30.80 31.16
C ASP A 315 8.46 -31.80 29.99
N ALA A 316 8.56 -31.19 28.80
CA ALA A 316 9.35 -31.62 27.64
C ALA A 316 9.64 -30.40 26.71
N PRO A 317 10.76 -30.39 25.94
CA PRO A 317 11.76 -29.31 26.04
C PRO A 317 11.98 -28.41 24.80
N GLU A 318 12.61 -27.27 25.11
CA GLU A 318 13.65 -26.45 24.42
C GLU A 318 13.76 -26.35 22.89
N GLU A 319 13.64 -25.09 22.45
CA GLU A 319 14.54 -24.29 21.60
C GLU A 319 15.33 -24.97 20.47
N ARG A 320 15.13 -24.49 19.24
CA ARG A 320 16.02 -24.74 18.10
C ARG A 320 16.84 -23.49 17.77
N GLU A 321 18.13 -23.71 17.94
CA GLU A 321 19.34 -22.97 17.58
C GLU A 321 19.27 -22.29 16.19
N TYR A 322 19.56 -20.98 16.14
CA TYR A 322 19.87 -20.25 14.92
C TYR A 322 21.39 -20.29 14.70
N LEU A 323 21.81 -20.57 13.47
CA LEU A 323 23.21 -20.54 13.04
C LEU A 323 23.78 -19.11 13.16
N GLU A 324 24.66 -18.90 14.14
CA GLU A 324 25.55 -17.74 14.19
C GLU A 324 26.72 -17.96 13.22
N ALA A 325 26.98 -16.95 12.37
CA ALA A 325 28.16 -16.90 11.54
C ALA A 325 29.36 -16.47 12.39
N GLU A 326 30.40 -17.30 12.44
CA GLU A 326 31.67 -16.98 13.10
C GLU A 326 32.32 -15.75 12.44
N ILE A 327 32.43 -14.66 13.20
CA ILE A 327 33.34 -13.56 12.91
C ILE A 327 34.70 -13.97 13.51
N ILE A 328 35.72 -14.05 12.66
CA ILE A 328 37.12 -14.20 13.07
C ILE A 328 37.56 -12.86 13.68
N GLU A 329 37.72 -12.83 15.00
CA GLU A 329 38.38 -11.75 15.72
C GLU A 329 39.90 -11.92 15.60
N ASP A 330 40.56 -11.00 14.87
CA ASP A 330 41.97 -10.71 15.07
C ASP A 330 42.05 -9.53 16.06
N ASP A 331 42.39 -9.88 17.30
CA ASP A 331 42.70 -8.98 18.41
C ASP A 331 44.15 -8.50 18.28
N ASP A 332 44.37 -7.21 18.01
CA ASP A 332 45.58 -6.52 18.48
C ASP A 332 45.44 -4.99 18.43
N THR A 333 45.81 -4.36 19.56
CA THR A 333 46.18 -2.95 19.82
C THR A 333 45.12 -1.89 20.23
N PRO A 334 45.48 -0.88 21.06
CA PRO A 334 44.94 -0.72 22.41
C PRO A 334 44.28 0.65 22.70
N ALA A 335 43.67 0.75 23.87
CA ALA A 335 42.93 1.88 24.42
C ALA A 335 43.67 3.24 24.52
N GLY A 336 42.91 4.32 24.31
CA GLY A 336 43.20 5.75 24.59
C GLY A 336 42.59 6.62 23.47
N GLU A 337 41.80 7.69 23.64
CA GLU A 337 41.51 8.68 24.69
C GLU A 337 40.12 9.33 24.37
N PRO A 338 39.48 10.09 25.29
CA PRO A 338 38.12 10.61 25.07
C PRO A 338 38.06 11.77 24.08
N VAL A 339 36.99 11.79 23.26
CA VAL A 339 36.69 12.86 22.29
C VAL A 339 35.99 14.02 23.02
N PRO A 340 36.45 15.29 22.89
CA PRO A 340 35.78 16.43 23.49
C PRO A 340 34.61 16.97 22.63
N GLU A 341 33.57 17.43 23.33
CA GLU A 341 32.39 18.14 22.84
C GLU A 341 32.72 19.53 22.23
N GLU A 342 31.71 20.06 21.54
CA GLU A 342 31.47 21.45 21.15
C GLU A 342 32.16 22.00 19.88
N ARG A 343 31.33 22.29 18.87
CA ARG A 343 31.56 23.40 17.94
C ARG A 343 30.30 24.26 17.81
N GLU A 344 30.41 25.44 18.42
CA GLU A 344 29.75 26.69 18.01
C GLU A 344 29.74 26.84 16.48
N TYR A 345 28.57 27.14 15.91
CA TYR A 345 28.49 27.82 14.62
C TYR A 345 28.10 29.27 14.85
N LEU A 346 29.05 30.14 14.56
CA LEU A 346 28.94 31.58 14.51
C LEU A 346 27.94 32.04 13.45
N GLU A 347 27.21 33.07 13.85
CA GLU A 347 26.31 33.93 13.09
C GLU A 347 26.98 34.47 11.81
N SER A 348 26.24 34.48 10.70
CA SER A 348 26.53 35.34 9.56
C SER A 348 25.42 36.36 9.38
N GLU A 349 25.84 37.61 9.58
CA GLU A 349 25.22 38.90 9.34
C GLU A 349 24.19 38.92 8.19
N ILE A 350 22.96 39.34 8.49
CA ILE A 350 22.03 39.91 7.52
C ILE A 350 22.34 41.41 7.46
N VAL A 351 22.83 41.86 6.30
CA VAL A 351 22.98 43.28 5.96
C VAL A 351 21.60 43.82 5.57
N GLU A 352 21.18 44.86 6.28
CA GLU A 352 20.08 45.76 5.91
C GLU A 352 20.45 46.51 4.62
N ASP A 353 19.54 46.55 3.65
CA ASP A 353 19.51 47.62 2.65
C ASP A 353 18.04 48.06 2.50
N ASP A 354 17.84 49.34 2.75
CA ASP A 354 16.59 50.09 2.78
C ASP A 354 16.16 50.60 1.39
N GLU A 355 14.84 50.71 1.26
CA GLU A 355 14.05 51.75 0.57
C GLU A 355 13.87 51.83 -0.97
N GLU A 356 12.57 51.69 -1.31
CA GLU A 356 11.74 52.50 -2.21
C GLU A 356 11.91 52.47 -3.74
N GLU A 357 10.88 51.93 -4.43
CA GLU A 357 10.10 52.76 -5.37
C GLU A 357 8.69 52.16 -5.61
N LEU A 358 7.67 52.84 -5.06
CA LEU A 358 6.26 52.66 -5.40
C LEU A 358 5.95 53.49 -6.65
N VAL A 359 5.40 52.86 -7.69
CA VAL A 359 4.72 53.59 -8.77
C VAL A 359 3.33 53.00 -9.05
N ASP A 360 2.38 53.91 -8.91
CA ASP A 360 0.93 53.82 -8.96
C ASP A 360 0.39 53.36 -10.34
N LEU A 361 -0.42 52.29 -10.38
CA LEU A 361 -1.21 51.90 -11.54
C LEU A 361 -2.69 52.22 -11.27
N GLY A 362 -3.08 53.40 -11.73
CA GLY A 362 -4.45 53.89 -11.69
C GLY A 362 -5.43 53.04 -12.50
N ALA A 363 -6.51 52.64 -11.84
CA ALA A 363 -7.77 52.24 -12.45
C ALA A 363 -8.61 53.48 -12.78
N GLY A 364 -9.23 53.54 -13.96
CA GLY A 364 -10.23 54.59 -14.24
C GLY A 364 -10.71 54.69 -15.68
N GLY A 365 -11.83 54.04 -15.97
CA GLY A 365 -13.01 54.73 -16.50
C GLY A 365 -13.04 55.15 -17.98
N ALA A 366 -13.87 54.45 -18.74
CA ALA A 366 -14.33 54.79 -20.08
C ALA A 366 -15.00 56.18 -20.20
N THR A 367 -14.90 56.80 -21.39
CA THR A 367 -16.00 57.39 -22.19
C THR A 367 -15.44 58.20 -23.38
N GLY A 368 -16.16 58.19 -24.52
CA GLY A 368 -16.17 59.34 -25.44
C GLY A 368 -15.51 59.18 -26.82
N GLU A 369 -16.22 58.54 -27.75
CA GLU A 369 -16.61 59.09 -29.07
C GLU A 369 -15.72 60.19 -29.73
N LYS A 370 -15.10 59.90 -30.89
CA LYS A 370 -15.47 60.45 -32.22
C LYS A 370 -14.37 60.33 -33.31
N GLU A 371 -14.88 59.93 -34.48
CA GLU A 371 -14.55 60.39 -35.85
C GLU A 371 -13.21 60.06 -36.55
N ARG A 372 -13.39 59.23 -37.60
CA ARG A 372 -13.05 59.48 -39.02
C ARG A 372 -11.57 59.72 -39.40
N GLY A 373 -11.03 58.78 -40.20
CA GLY A 373 -9.91 59.07 -41.08
C GLY A 373 -9.48 57.92 -41.99
N LYS A 374 -10.09 57.80 -43.17
CA LYS A 374 -9.63 56.96 -44.30
C LYS A 374 -8.22 57.36 -44.76
N LYS A 375 -7.35 56.37 -45.03
CA LYS A 375 -6.35 56.31 -46.14
C LYS A 375 -5.65 54.93 -46.09
N LYS A 376 -6.04 53.93 -46.90
CA LYS A 376 -5.55 53.58 -48.26
C LYS A 376 -4.01 53.61 -48.46
N ARG A 377 -3.51 52.47 -48.96
CA ARG A 377 -2.28 52.18 -49.74
C ARG A 377 -0.98 52.07 -48.93
N ASP A 378 -0.02 51.20 -49.24
CA ASP A 378 0.17 50.32 -50.41
C ASP A 378 1.13 49.15 -50.10
N LYS A 379 0.99 48.09 -50.90
CA LYS A 379 1.93 46.96 -51.04
C LYS A 379 3.27 47.40 -51.66
N LYS A 380 4.39 46.91 -51.13
CA LYS A 380 5.60 46.46 -51.89
C LYS A 380 6.58 45.83 -50.92
N LYS A 381 6.79 44.50 -50.88
CA LYS A 381 7.62 43.63 -51.76
C LYS A 381 9.07 44.09 -51.95
N ARG A 382 9.96 43.09 -51.77
CA ARG A 382 11.43 43.00 -51.99
C ARG A 382 12.22 43.19 -50.68
N ARG A 383 13.11 42.29 -50.28
CA ARG A 383 13.74 41.16 -50.98
C ARG A 383 14.33 40.21 -49.95
#